data_AF-A0A1W2FZQ9-F1
#
_entry.id   AF-A0A1W2FZQ9-F1
#
_cell.length_a   1.000
_cell.length_b   1.000
_cell.length_c   1.000
_cell.angle_alpha   90.00
_cell.angle_beta   90.00
_cell.angle_gamma   90.00
#
_symmetry.space_group_name_H-M   'P 1'
#
loop_
_entity.id
_entity.type
_entity.pdbx_description
1 polymer ?
#
loop_
_entity_poly.entity_id
_entity_poly.type
_entity_poly.pdbx_seq_one_letter_code
_entity_poly.pdbx_strand_id
1 'polypeptide(L)'
;MLAEPDDEIYRVNPVWLGPPRMTLPWRARYVAYGVWMAAFLAIFTVARLVLMLPLTVWVLAWSLVLTTVVTRLICRRIDFEKPLGSVLSAFGNEIAGPRRHLTSQRGVVGLSSRVAIRPAKEAIR
;
A
#
# COMPACT_ATOMS: atom_id res chain seq x y z
N MET A 1 -6.30 -16.12 -31.86
CA MET A 1 -5.63 -16.54 -30.61
C MET A 1 -5.18 -15.26 -29.94
N LEU A 2 -6.04 -14.69 -29.10
CA LEU A 2 -5.70 -13.47 -28.35
C LEU A 2 -4.73 -13.94 -27.26
N ALA A 3 -3.59 -13.26 -27.14
CA ALA A 3 -2.64 -13.54 -26.08
C ALA A 3 -3.37 -13.36 -24.74
N GLU A 4 -3.51 -14.45 -23.98
CA GLU A 4 -3.87 -14.36 -22.57
C GLU A 4 -2.76 -13.54 -21.88
N PRO A 5 -3.06 -12.47 -21.13
CA PRO A 5 -2.04 -11.71 -20.43
C PRO A 5 -1.24 -12.65 -19.51
N ASP A 6 0.09 -12.71 -19.69
CA ASP A 6 1.03 -13.51 -18.90
C ASP A 6 1.06 -13.13 -17.40
N ASP A 7 0.37 -12.04 -17.06
CA ASP A 7 0.23 -11.49 -15.71
C ASP A 7 -0.42 -12.49 -14.73
N GLU A 8 -1.21 -13.44 -15.23
CA GLU A 8 -1.84 -14.47 -14.40
C GLU A 8 -0.84 -15.49 -13.85
N ILE A 9 0.22 -15.81 -14.59
CA ILE A 9 1.26 -16.78 -14.18
C ILE A 9 2.10 -16.21 -13.03
N TYR A 10 2.32 -14.90 -13.02
CA TYR A 10 3.05 -14.22 -11.94
C TYR A 10 2.17 -13.83 -10.74
N ARG A 11 0.85 -14.01 -10.81
CA ARG A 11 -0.09 -13.70 -9.71
C ARG A 11 -0.11 -14.82 -8.65
N VAL A 12 1.06 -15.14 -8.10
CA VAL A 12 1.22 -16.15 -7.05
C VAL A 12 0.70 -15.61 -5.72
N ASN A 13 -0.39 -16.19 -5.22
CA ASN A 13 -0.95 -15.81 -3.92
C ASN A 13 -0.02 -16.33 -2.78
N PRO A 14 0.60 -15.45 -1.95
CA PRO A 14 1.58 -15.78 -0.94
C PRO A 14 0.79 -16.14 0.32
N VAL A 15 -0.02 -17.18 0.18
CA VAL A 15 -0.76 -17.80 1.26
C VAL A 15 0.15 -18.81 1.92
N TRP A 16 0.20 -18.77 3.25
CA TRP A 16 0.81 -19.85 4.00
C TRP A 16 -0.08 -21.08 3.89
N LEU A 17 0.44 -22.15 3.27
CA LEU A 17 -0.29 -23.39 3.02
C LEU A 17 -0.31 -24.33 4.24
N GLY A 18 0.47 -24.02 5.27
CA GLY A 18 0.64 -24.87 6.43
C GLY A 18 1.84 -25.83 6.31
N PRO A 19 2.11 -26.60 7.37
CA PRO A 19 3.15 -27.62 7.34
C PRO A 19 2.82 -28.71 6.30
N PRO A 20 3.84 -29.44 5.79
CA PRO A 20 3.62 -30.48 4.79
C PRO A 20 2.57 -31.49 5.25
N ARG A 21 1.56 -31.75 4.40
CA ARG A 21 0.42 -32.64 4.65
C ARG A 21 -0.67 -32.11 5.60
N MET A 22 -0.69 -30.81 5.92
CA MET A 22 -1.80 -30.20 6.66
C MET A 22 -2.26 -28.92 5.96
N THR A 23 -3.52 -28.90 5.50
CA THR A 23 -4.19 -27.66 5.09
C THR A 23 -4.86 -27.06 6.32
N LEU A 24 -4.53 -25.81 6.64
CA LEU A 24 -5.26 -25.12 7.72
C LEU A 24 -6.68 -24.79 7.26
N PRO A 25 -7.67 -24.83 8.17
CA PRO A 25 -9.04 -24.46 7.85
C PRO A 25 -9.20 -22.97 7.54
N TRP A 26 -8.21 -22.14 7.87
CA TRP A 26 -8.15 -20.73 7.48
C TRP A 26 -6.91 -20.45 6.62
N ARG A 27 -7.09 -19.70 5.52
CA ARG A 27 -6.01 -19.23 4.66
C ARG A 27 -5.58 -17.83 5.10
N ALA A 28 -4.32 -17.69 5.50
CA ALA A 28 -3.73 -16.39 5.83
C ALA A 28 -2.57 -16.08 4.86
N ARG A 29 -2.57 -14.87 4.29
CA ARG A 29 -1.45 -14.36 3.49
C ARG A 29 -0.28 -14.02 4.42
N TYR A 30 0.96 -14.16 3.96
CA TYR A 30 2.14 -13.80 4.78
C TYR A 30 2.11 -12.35 5.28
N VAL A 31 1.61 -11.44 4.43
CA VAL A 31 1.42 -10.02 4.77
C VAL A 31 0.49 -9.84 5.98
N ALA A 32 -0.51 -10.71 6.15
CA ALA A 32 -1.46 -10.59 7.25
C ALA A 32 -0.78 -10.71 8.62
N TYR A 33 0.26 -11.55 8.76
CA TYR A 33 1.00 -11.68 10.02
C TYR A 33 1.78 -10.39 10.36
N GLY A 34 2.44 -9.79 9.37
CA GLY A 34 3.16 -8.53 9.54
C GLY A 34 2.22 -7.37 9.90
N VAL A 35 1.07 -7.28 9.20
CA VAL A 35 0.04 -6.28 9.48
C VAL A 35 -0.57 -6.49 10.85
N TRP A 36 -0.84 -7.73 11.24
CA TRP A 36 -1.39 -8.05 12.54
C TRP A 36 -0.43 -7.62 13.66
N MET A 37 0.85 -7.95 13.54
CA MET A 37 1.86 -7.54 14.52
C MET A 37 1.99 -6.02 14.59
N ALA A 38 2.08 -5.33 13.45
CA ALA A 38 2.18 -3.88 13.40
C ALA A 38 0.95 -3.19 14.00
N ALA A 39 -0.25 -3.66 13.65
CA ALA A 39 -1.51 -3.16 14.21
C ALA A 39 -1.61 -3.43 15.71
N PHE A 40 -1.15 -4.61 16.17
CA PHE A 40 -1.11 -4.94 17.60
C PHE A 40 -0.23 -3.96 18.36
N LEU A 41 1.00 -3.76 17.90
CA LEU A 41 1.94 -2.85 18.51
C LEU A 41 1.41 -1.42 18.52
N ALA A 42 0.82 -0.94 17.43
CA ALA A 42 0.21 0.38 17.37
C ALA A 42 -0.93 0.54 18.38
N ILE A 43 -1.90 -0.39 18.40
CA ILE A 43 -3.04 -0.36 19.32
C ILE A 43 -2.58 -0.46 20.77
N PHE A 44 -1.65 -1.37 21.06
CA PHE A 44 -1.14 -1.57 22.42
C PHE A 44 -0.35 -0.35 22.91
N THR A 45 0.43 0.28 22.02
CA THR A 45 1.15 1.52 22.32
C THR A 45 0.18 2.66 22.61
N VAL A 46 -0.89 2.81 21.83
CA VAL A 46 -1.94 3.82 22.08
C VAL A 46 -2.65 3.54 23.41
N ALA A 47 -3.06 2.29 23.66
CA ALA A 47 -3.70 1.90 24.91
C ALA A 47 -2.81 2.19 26.13
N ARG A 48 -1.49 1.99 26.01
CA ARG A 48 -0.54 2.16 27.11
C ARG A 48 -0.08 3.60 27.30
N LEU A 49 0.23 4.32 26.23
CA LEU A 49 0.82 5.67 26.28
C LEU A 49 -0.25 6.77 26.29
N VAL A 50 -1.32 6.62 25.51
CA VAL A 50 -2.35 7.66 25.37
C VAL A 50 -3.43 7.49 26.42
N LEU A 51 -3.94 6.26 26.60
CA LEU A 51 -5.03 6.01 27.55
C LEU A 51 -4.56 5.66 28.96
N MET A 52 -3.26 5.40 29.17
CA MET A 52 -2.69 4.96 30.45
C MET A 52 -3.46 3.83 31.13
N LEU A 53 -4.01 2.89 30.33
CA LEU A 53 -4.79 1.78 30.86
C LEU A 53 -3.89 0.81 31.65
N PRO A 54 -4.37 0.26 32.77
CA PRO A 54 -3.62 -0.74 33.53
C PRO A 54 -3.42 -2.02 32.72
N LEU A 55 -2.26 -2.66 32.92
CA LEU A 55 -1.84 -3.87 32.22
C LEU A 55 -2.58 -5.09 32.77
N THR A 56 -3.86 -5.18 32.43
CA THR A 56 -4.75 -6.26 32.84
C THR A 56 -4.96 -7.23 31.69
N VAL A 57 -5.26 -8.48 32.04
CA VAL A 57 -5.58 -9.54 31.06
C VAL A 57 -6.75 -9.10 30.16
N TRP A 58 -7.72 -8.36 30.71
CA TRP A 58 -8.87 -7.87 29.95
C TRP A 58 -8.50 -6.85 28.89
N VAL A 59 -7.63 -5.89 29.21
CA VAL A 59 -7.16 -4.90 28.23
C VAL A 59 -6.39 -5.57 27.11
N LEU A 60 -5.57 -6.55 27.45
CA LEU A 60 -4.76 -7.31 26.49
C LEU A 60 -5.65 -8.15 25.56
N ALA A 61 -6.64 -8.85 26.12
CA ALA A 61 -7.62 -9.62 25.36
C ALA A 61 -8.42 -8.74 24.39
N TRP A 62 -8.98 -7.62 24.87
CA TRP A 62 -9.72 -6.71 24.02
C TRP A 62 -8.85 -6.01 22.97
N SER A 63 -7.58 -5.75 23.29
CA SER A 63 -6.61 -5.24 22.33
C SER A 63 -6.34 -6.25 21.21
N LEU A 64 -6.17 -7.54 21.52
CA LEU A 64 -6.03 -8.60 20.52
C LEU A 64 -7.26 -8.73 19.61
N VAL A 65 -8.46 -8.62 20.18
CA VAL A 65 -9.72 -8.64 19.41
C VAL A 65 -9.78 -7.44 18.47
N LEU A 66 -9.51 -6.24 18.98
CA LEU A 66 -9.50 -5.00 18.20
C LEU A 66 -8.47 -5.07 17.08
N THR A 67 -7.25 -5.53 17.37
CA THR A 67 -6.21 -5.76 16.37
C THR A 67 -6.71 -6.68 15.27
N THR A 68 -7.32 -7.80 15.62
CA THR A 68 -7.79 -8.76 14.61
C THR A 68 -8.85 -8.15 13.69
N VAL A 69 -9.75 -7.33 14.22
CA VAL A 69 -10.75 -6.59 13.43
C VAL A 69 -10.08 -5.57 12.51
N VAL A 70 -9.17 -4.76 13.05
CA VAL A 70 -8.43 -3.74 12.29
C VAL A 70 -7.60 -4.39 11.18
N THR A 71 -6.85 -5.45 11.48
CA THR A 71 -6.10 -6.21 10.48
C THR A 71 -7.00 -6.76 9.39
N ARG A 72 -8.17 -7.31 9.72
CA ARG A 72 -9.12 -7.79 8.70
C ARG A 72 -9.62 -6.66 7.81
N LEU A 73 -9.90 -5.49 8.37
CA LEU A 73 -10.35 -4.33 7.62
C LEU A 73 -9.25 -3.80 6.68
N ILE A 74 -8.00 -3.78 7.15
CA ILE A 74 -6.83 -3.42 6.35
C ILE A 74 -6.60 -4.45 5.22
N CYS A 75 -6.55 -5.74 5.55
CA CYS A 75 -6.32 -6.81 4.58
C CYS A 75 -7.43 -6.93 3.52
N ARG A 76 -8.66 -6.51 3.81
CA ARG A 76 -9.74 -6.39 2.81
C ARG A 76 -9.48 -5.33 1.74
N ARG A 77 -8.60 -4.36 2.00
CA ARG A 77 -8.25 -3.28 1.06
C ARG A 77 -6.95 -3.56 0.29
N ILE A 78 -6.25 -4.64 0.62
CA ILE A 78 -4.94 -4.96 0.05
C ILE A 78 -5.10 -6.12 -0.92
N ASP A 79 -5.19 -5.79 -2.19
CA ASP A 79 -5.26 -6.76 -3.26
C ASP A 79 -3.87 -7.06 -3.83
N PHE A 80 -3.80 -8.04 -4.73
CA PHE A 80 -2.55 -8.43 -5.38
C PHE A 80 -1.96 -7.33 -6.25
N GLU A 81 -2.83 -6.57 -6.90
CA GLU A 81 -2.47 -5.46 -7.78
C GLU A 81 -2.03 -4.21 -7.00
N LYS A 82 -2.39 -4.13 -5.71
CA LYS A 82 -2.09 -3.00 -4.82
C LYS A 82 -1.47 -3.51 -3.52
N PRO A 83 -0.23 -4.00 -3.56
CA PRO A 83 0.44 -4.50 -2.37
C PRO A 83 0.56 -3.39 -1.33
N LEU A 84 0.56 -3.80 -0.06
CA LEU A 84 0.62 -2.89 1.08
C LEU A 84 1.79 -1.90 1.01
N GLY A 85 2.94 -2.35 0.49
CA GLY A 85 4.10 -1.50 0.23
C GLY A 85 3.82 -0.37 -0.76
N SER A 86 3.07 -0.63 -1.83
CA SER A 86 2.66 0.39 -2.80
C SER A 86 1.72 1.43 -2.17
N VAL A 87 0.79 0.98 -1.32
CA VAL A 87 -0.12 1.87 -0.61
C VAL A 87 0.64 2.73 0.42
N LEU A 88 1.56 2.13 1.18
CA LEU A 88 2.40 2.86 2.13
C LEU A 88 3.36 3.83 1.44
N SER A 89 3.96 3.45 0.30
CA SER A 89 4.83 4.35 -0.46
C SER A 89 4.03 5.50 -1.07
N ALA A 90 2.82 5.23 -1.58
CA ALA A 90 1.93 6.27 -2.09
C ALA A 90 1.50 7.23 -0.97
N PHE A 91 1.12 6.70 0.19
CA PHE A 91 0.77 7.48 1.37
C PHE A 91 1.96 8.31 1.88
N GLY A 92 3.16 7.71 1.94
CA GLY A 92 4.39 8.43 2.28
C GLY A 92 4.69 9.55 1.29
N ASN A 93 4.53 9.29 -0.01
CA ASN A 93 4.68 10.29 -1.06
C ASN A 93 3.58 11.37 -1.00
N GLU A 94 2.39 11.06 -0.51
CA GLU A 94 1.32 12.03 -0.30
C GLU A 94 1.60 12.93 0.92
N ILE A 95 2.16 12.37 1.99
CA ILE A 95 2.55 13.13 3.19
C ILE A 95 3.79 13.99 2.93
N ALA A 96 4.83 13.41 2.35
CA ALA A 96 6.12 14.07 2.11
C ALA A 96 6.16 14.83 0.77
N GLY A 97 5.16 14.63 -0.08
CA GLY A 97 5.05 15.26 -1.38
C GLY A 97 5.06 16.78 -1.25
N PRO A 98 5.82 17.50 -2.10
CA PRO A 98 5.80 18.95 -2.11
C PRO A 98 4.35 19.42 -2.36
N ARG A 99 3.71 20.01 -1.35
CA ARG A 99 2.43 20.69 -1.54
C ARG A 99 2.72 21.82 -2.52
N ARG A 100 2.19 21.73 -3.75
CA ARG A 100 2.18 22.88 -4.65
C ARG A 100 1.48 23.99 -3.88
N HIS A 101 2.26 24.97 -3.40
CA HIS A 101 1.69 26.25 -3.05
C HIS A 101 0.96 26.70 -4.30
N LEU A 102 -0.37 26.84 -4.19
CA LEU A 102 -1.17 27.59 -5.13
C LEU A 102 -0.75 29.07 -5.00
N THR A 103 0.51 29.38 -5.31
CA THR A 103 0.81 30.66 -5.91
C THR A 103 0.03 30.61 -7.21
N SER A 104 -1.11 31.28 -7.20
CA SER A 104 -1.77 31.78 -8.39
C SER A 104 -0.76 32.68 -9.12
N GLN A 105 0.27 32.09 -9.73
CA GLN A 105 0.79 32.64 -10.96
C GLN A 105 -0.32 32.36 -11.95
N ARG A 106 -1.20 33.35 -12.06
CA ARG A 106 -1.94 33.64 -13.27
C ARG A 106 -0.89 33.87 -14.35
N GLY A 107 -0.30 32.77 -14.83
CA GLY A 107 0.59 32.75 -15.96
C GLY A 107 -0.28 33.20 -17.12
N VAL A 108 -0.04 34.43 -17.56
CA VAL A 108 -0.59 34.96 -18.80
C VAL A 108 -0.22 33.94 -19.87
N VAL A 109 -1.21 33.14 -20.29
CA VAL A 109 -1.13 32.31 -21.50
C VAL A 109 -1.14 33.30 -22.65
N GLY A 110 0.03 33.82 -22.96
CA GLY A 110 0.22 34.89 -23.92
C GLY A 110 1.66 34.93 -24.34
N LEU A 111 2.11 33.88 -25.03
CA LEU A 111 2.73 34.03 -26.34
C LEU A 111 2.98 32.64 -26.93
N SER A 112 2.44 32.43 -28.12
CA SER A 112 2.77 31.35 -29.04
C SER A 112 4.29 31.32 -29.27
N SER A 113 5.03 30.49 -28.52
CA SER A 113 6.37 30.10 -28.90
C SER A 113 6.26 29.06 -30.00
N ARG A 114 6.45 29.50 -31.25
CA ARG A 114 6.58 28.60 -32.39
C ARG A 114 7.84 27.77 -32.17
N VAL A 115 7.66 26.47 -31.95
CA VAL A 115 8.75 25.49 -31.95
C VAL A 115 9.27 25.39 -33.38
N ALA A 116 10.49 25.89 -33.63
CA ALA A 116 11.15 25.76 -34.91
C ALA A 116 11.63 24.31 -35.08
N ILE A 117 10.94 23.56 -35.92
CA ILE A 117 11.34 22.21 -36.33
C ILE A 117 12.54 22.38 -37.28
N ARG A 118 13.73 21.93 -36.86
CA ARG A 118 14.89 21.84 -37.78
C ARG A 118 14.63 20.69 -38.75
N PRO A 119 14.64 20.91 -40.08
CA PRO A 119 14.56 19.80 -41.03
C PRO A 119 15.81 18.91 -40.87
N ALA A 120 15.56 17.60 -40.82
CA ALA A 120 16.61 16.59 -40.76
C ALA A 120 17.53 16.73 -41.97
N LYS A 121 18.84 16.73 -41.71
CA LYS A 121 19.89 16.83 -42.73
C LYS A 121 19.79 15.61 -43.64
N GLU A 122 19.36 15.84 -44.88
CA GLU A 122 19.29 14.82 -45.93
C GLU A 122 20.72 14.40 -46.28
N ALA A 123 21.14 13.26 -45.75
CA ALA A 123 22.42 12.63 -46.02
C ALA A 123 22.21 11.57 -47.11
N ILE A 124 22.11 11.99 -48.38
CA ILE A 124 22.23 11.08 -49.53
C ILE A 124 22.93 11.83 -50.68
N ARG A 125 24.25 11.59 -50.79
CA ARG A 125 25.00 11.07 -51.95
C ARG A 125 26.39 11.67 -52.09
#